data_AF-A0A254Q0K0-F1
#
_entry.id   AF-A0A254Q0K0-F1
#
_cell.length_a   1.000
_cell.length_b   1.000
_cell.length_c   1.000
_cell.angle_alpha   90.00
_cell.angle_beta   90.00
_cell.angle_gamma   90.00
#
_symmetry.space_group_name_H-M   'P 1'
#
loop_
_entity.id
_entity.type
_entity.pdbx_description
1 polymer ?
#
loop_
_entity_poly.entity_id
_entity_poly.type
_entity_poly.pdbx_seq_one_letter_code
_entity_poly.pdbx_strand_id
1 'polypeptide(L)'
;MLFALGAMLAGAAELPLGGWIQIPILSLIWWQIRKNPSTSFRATFLLGLSFGLGYFVLGLWWIFISLHDIGGMNVALSCTAVFLLAGLLAIFFACATLAINASKGKFFPGLLLAASWVATEYLRGILFTGFPWMGLGETQVYGPFAPVAPYLGGLGCTFFVVLISWQLLSLRAHFKTTALFLVCIVGLSQLLGVWSFTKPKGGPLTVELIQGNFAQSLVFKPEGMLQQIAFYKSTMTDSQADLVVSPETALPWPETNLPTGTLEDLQDFATKNKRFLLFGILGRHFNPADGREFSNRAIGLSPSSPPYRYDKSHLVPFGEFIPPGFRWFVNAFNVPLSDFSRGPQNQPLFIINREGQLPLYAAITICYEDVFGDELAARLRNSEESANLFINMTNLAWFGDSQAPTQQLRLSQLRSLETGLPALRATNTGITAVLGPDGKILAELPKFTQGILKTSIQTYSGKTPYVIWGNIPILSLSCLLLILGFIRQRRI
;
A
#
# COMPACT_ATOMS: atom_id res chain seq x y z
N MET A 1 -6.00 25.50 -14.90
CA MET A 1 -7.18 25.16 -14.07
C MET A 1 -7.25 23.67 -13.72
N LEU A 2 -7.35 22.73 -14.69
CA LEU A 2 -7.42 21.29 -14.36
C LEU A 2 -6.20 20.77 -13.59
N PHE A 3 -4.98 21.23 -13.95
CA PHE A 3 -3.78 20.99 -13.14
C PHE A 3 -3.96 21.41 -11.68
N ALA A 4 -4.45 22.63 -11.43
CA ALA A 4 -4.70 23.13 -10.08
C ALA A 4 -5.77 22.32 -9.36
N LEU A 5 -6.85 21.90 -10.04
CA LEU A 5 -7.86 21.02 -9.46
C LEU A 5 -7.29 19.63 -9.13
N GLY A 6 -6.38 19.10 -9.95
CA GLY A 6 -5.64 17.87 -9.65
C GLY A 6 -4.77 18.01 -8.41
N ALA A 7 -4.03 19.11 -8.30
CA ALA A 7 -3.25 19.44 -7.11
C ALA A 7 -4.15 19.59 -5.88
N MET A 8 -5.29 20.27 -5.99
CA MET A 8 -6.27 20.37 -4.90
C MET A 8 -6.82 18.99 -4.49
N LEU A 9 -7.05 18.09 -5.45
CA LEU A 9 -7.50 16.72 -5.18
C LEU A 9 -6.45 15.92 -4.40
N ALA A 10 -5.17 16.08 -4.75
CA ALA A 10 -4.06 15.46 -4.04
C ALA A 10 -3.90 16.04 -2.63
N GLY A 11 -3.95 17.37 -2.47
CA GLY A 11 -3.94 18.01 -1.15
C GLY A 11 -5.13 17.60 -0.28
N ALA A 12 -6.32 17.46 -0.88
CA ALA A 12 -7.49 16.96 -0.18
C ALA A 12 -7.32 15.51 0.29
N ALA A 13 -6.51 14.69 -0.40
CA ALA A 13 -6.23 13.32 0.01
C ALA A 13 -5.59 13.27 1.41
N GLU A 14 -4.78 14.27 1.77
CA GLU A 14 -4.07 14.31 3.05
C GLU A 14 -4.93 14.81 4.22
N LEU A 15 -6.16 15.25 3.96
CA LEU A 15 -7.07 15.73 5.00
C LEU A 15 -7.78 14.56 5.71
N PRO A 16 -8.14 14.68 7.00
CA PRO A 16 -8.85 13.62 7.73
C PRO A 16 -10.17 13.15 7.08
N LEU A 17 -10.89 14.07 6.42
CA LEU A 17 -12.11 13.77 5.65
C LEU A 17 -11.87 13.75 4.14
N GLY A 18 -10.63 13.48 3.72
CA GLY A 18 -10.20 13.54 2.32
C GLY A 18 -11.07 12.71 1.39
N GLY A 19 -11.49 11.52 1.82
CA GLY A 19 -12.39 10.66 1.04
C GLY A 19 -13.74 11.29 0.69
N TRP A 20 -14.29 12.14 1.58
CA TRP A 20 -15.51 12.91 1.32
C TRP A 20 -15.24 14.14 0.44
N ILE A 21 -14.15 14.85 0.70
CA ILE A 21 -13.78 16.11 0.03
C ILE A 21 -13.35 15.87 -1.42
N GLN A 22 -12.76 14.72 -1.73
CA GLN A 22 -12.36 14.38 -3.10
C GLN A 22 -13.55 14.23 -4.06
N ILE A 23 -14.70 13.76 -3.59
CA ILE A 23 -15.91 13.55 -4.41
C ILE A 23 -16.37 14.84 -5.11
N PRO A 24 -16.64 15.97 -4.42
CA PRO A 24 -17.02 17.21 -5.07
C PRO A 24 -15.90 17.81 -5.94
N ILE A 25 -14.62 17.66 -5.56
CA ILE A 25 -13.50 18.14 -6.40
C ILE A 25 -13.45 17.37 -7.73
N LEU A 26 -13.60 16.04 -7.70
CA LEU A 26 -13.74 15.22 -8.92
C LEU A 26 -14.94 15.65 -9.75
N SER A 27 -16.08 15.96 -9.12
CA SER A 27 -17.24 16.49 -9.84
C SER A 27 -16.93 17.79 -10.60
N LEU A 28 -16.19 18.72 -9.98
CA LEU A 28 -15.74 19.94 -10.64
C LEU A 28 -14.78 19.64 -11.80
N ILE A 29 -13.89 18.66 -11.66
CA ILE A 29 -13.02 18.20 -12.76
C ILE A 29 -13.85 17.68 -13.93
N TRP A 30 -14.83 16.81 -13.68
CA TRP A 30 -15.73 16.29 -14.71
C TRP A 30 -16.53 17.39 -15.40
N TRP A 31 -17.04 18.35 -14.62
CA TRP A 31 -17.74 19.51 -15.16
C TRP A 31 -16.87 20.31 -16.13
N GLN A 32 -15.61 20.55 -15.76
CA GLN A 32 -14.68 21.30 -16.60
C GLN A 32 -14.29 20.55 -17.88
N ILE A 33 -14.08 19.24 -17.80
CA ILE A 33 -13.78 18.42 -18.99
C ILE A 33 -14.99 18.40 -19.94
N ARG A 34 -16.22 18.38 -19.41
CA ARG A 34 -17.46 18.33 -20.21
C ARG A 34 -17.91 19.68 -20.77
N LYS A 35 -17.36 20.80 -20.28
CA LYS A 35 -17.83 22.17 -20.62
C LYS A 35 -17.90 22.44 -22.12
N ASN A 36 -17.05 21.80 -22.92
CA ASN A 36 -17.05 21.91 -24.38
C ASN A 36 -17.45 20.56 -25.02
N PRO A 37 -18.72 20.33 -25.38
CA PRO A 37 -19.20 19.04 -25.90
C PRO A 37 -18.56 18.59 -27.23
N SER A 38 -17.94 19.54 -27.95
CA SER A 38 -17.19 19.34 -29.20
C SER A 38 -15.72 18.95 -29.00
N THR A 39 -15.26 18.70 -27.77
CA THR A 39 -13.88 18.26 -27.52
C THR A 39 -13.58 16.95 -28.26
N SER A 40 -12.48 16.97 -29.02
CA SER A 40 -11.92 15.79 -29.66
C SER A 40 -11.34 14.83 -28.61
N PHE A 41 -11.14 13.56 -28.97
CA PHE A 41 -10.44 12.60 -28.10
C PHE A 41 -9.06 13.11 -27.66
N ARG A 42 -8.33 13.77 -28.56
CA ARG A 42 -7.04 14.41 -28.25
C ARG A 42 -7.19 15.50 -27.19
N ALA A 43 -8.21 16.35 -27.29
CA ALA A 43 -8.44 17.40 -26.30
C ALA A 43 -8.76 16.80 -24.93
N THR A 44 -9.67 15.81 -24.87
CA THR A 44 -10.02 15.14 -23.60
C THR A 44 -8.83 14.43 -22.97
N PHE A 45 -7.99 13.76 -23.78
CA PHE A 45 -6.74 13.17 -23.31
C PHE A 45 -5.83 14.21 -22.66
N LEU A 46 -5.59 15.35 -23.33
CA LEU A 46 -4.73 16.42 -22.79
C LEU A 46 -5.30 17.07 -21.53
N LEU A 47 -6.63 17.18 -21.43
CA LEU A 47 -7.30 17.67 -20.21
C LEU A 47 -7.12 16.68 -19.05
N GLY A 48 -7.34 15.38 -19.29
CA GLY A 48 -7.09 14.32 -18.32
C GLY A 48 -5.62 14.24 -17.90
N LEU A 49 -4.69 14.42 -18.85
CA LEU A 49 -3.26 14.49 -18.59
C LEU A 49 -2.90 15.69 -17.70
N SER A 50 -3.45 16.87 -17.97
CA SER A 50 -3.23 18.07 -17.15
C SER A 50 -3.74 17.88 -15.72
N PHE A 51 -4.92 17.28 -15.55
CA PHE A 51 -5.47 16.91 -14.26
C PHE A 51 -4.57 15.89 -13.53
N GLY A 52 -4.22 14.79 -14.19
CA GLY A 52 -3.37 13.75 -13.62
C GLY A 52 -1.98 14.27 -13.22
N LEU A 53 -1.38 15.14 -14.04
CA LEU A 53 -0.09 15.77 -13.74
C LEU A 53 -0.16 16.58 -12.45
N GLY A 54 -1.20 17.41 -12.27
CA GLY A 54 -1.38 18.17 -11.04
C GLY A 54 -1.54 17.28 -9.81
N TYR A 55 -2.27 16.17 -9.96
CA TYR A 55 -2.50 15.20 -8.90
C TYR A 55 -1.21 14.46 -8.50
N PHE A 56 -0.50 13.87 -9.46
CA PHE A 56 0.69 13.06 -9.16
C PHE A 56 1.93 13.87 -8.82
N VAL A 57 2.12 15.07 -9.40
CA VAL A 57 3.25 15.95 -9.01
C VAL A 57 3.15 16.33 -7.53
N LEU A 58 1.96 16.72 -7.06
CA LEU A 58 1.77 17.05 -5.65
C LEU A 58 1.71 15.79 -4.77
N GLY A 59 1.10 14.70 -5.25
CA GLY A 59 0.96 13.47 -4.47
C GLY A 59 2.28 12.74 -4.21
N LEU A 60 3.25 12.88 -5.13
CA LEU A 60 4.49 12.08 -5.16
C LEU A 60 5.78 12.90 -5.11
N TRP A 61 5.71 14.21 -4.80
CA TRP A 61 6.91 15.06 -4.76
C TRP A 61 7.97 14.53 -3.80
N TRP A 62 7.57 13.82 -2.75
CA TRP A 62 8.45 13.27 -1.72
C TRP A 62 9.48 12.27 -2.27
N ILE A 63 9.27 11.71 -3.46
CA ILE A 63 10.27 10.89 -4.16
C ILE A 63 11.56 11.69 -4.43
N PHE A 64 11.45 13.01 -4.57
CA PHE A 64 12.59 13.91 -4.66
C PHE A 64 13.60 13.70 -3.52
N ILE A 65 13.14 13.50 -2.28
CA ILE A 65 13.99 13.34 -1.09
C ILE A 65 14.87 12.10 -1.24
N SER A 66 14.29 10.98 -1.65
CA SER A 66 15.03 9.73 -1.88
C SER A 66 16.09 9.91 -2.97
N LEU A 67 15.73 10.57 -4.07
CA LEU A 67 16.61 10.79 -5.21
C LEU A 67 17.74 11.79 -4.92
N HIS A 68 17.42 12.94 -4.32
CA HIS A 68 18.36 14.05 -4.11
C HIS A 68 19.08 13.94 -2.77
N ASP A 69 18.35 13.93 -1.66
CA ASP A 69 18.94 14.07 -0.32
C ASP A 69 19.69 12.81 0.11
N ILE A 70 19.20 11.63 -0.30
CA ILE A 70 19.79 10.33 0.05
C ILE A 70 20.60 9.78 -1.11
N GLY A 71 20.04 9.76 -2.32
CA GLY A 71 20.71 9.26 -3.52
C GLY A 71 21.80 10.17 -4.07
N GLY A 72 21.87 11.44 -3.62
CA GLY A 72 22.89 12.40 -4.05
C GLY A 72 22.72 12.93 -5.48
N MET A 73 21.57 12.68 -6.13
CA MET A 73 21.32 13.11 -7.50
C MET A 73 21.01 14.62 -7.55
N ASN A 74 21.52 15.33 -8.56
CA ASN A 74 21.33 16.78 -8.70
C ASN A 74 19.84 17.21 -8.74
N VAL A 75 19.54 18.39 -8.17
CA VAL A 75 18.18 18.97 -8.07
C VAL A 75 17.40 18.91 -9.38
N ALA A 76 18.01 19.35 -10.49
CA ALA A 76 17.32 19.43 -11.78
C ALA A 76 16.93 18.03 -12.30
N LEU A 77 17.81 17.06 -12.15
CA LEU A 77 17.56 15.67 -12.53
C LEU A 77 16.50 15.03 -11.64
N SER A 78 16.57 15.26 -10.33
CA SER A 78 15.58 14.75 -9.36
C SER A 78 14.18 15.32 -9.62
N CYS A 79 14.05 16.62 -9.83
CA CYS A 79 12.78 17.24 -10.24
C CYS A 79 12.27 16.69 -11.57
N THR A 80 13.15 16.49 -12.55
CA THR A 80 12.79 15.94 -13.86
C THR A 80 12.30 14.50 -13.73
N ALA A 81 12.98 13.66 -12.96
CA ALA A 81 12.58 12.28 -12.71
C ALA A 81 11.20 12.19 -12.05
N VAL A 82 10.94 13.00 -11.02
CA VAL A 82 9.63 13.08 -10.36
C VAL A 82 8.54 13.55 -11.34
N PHE A 83 8.82 14.56 -12.16
CA PHE A 83 7.88 15.05 -13.15
C PHE A 83 7.58 14.01 -14.25
N LEU A 84 8.59 13.29 -14.72
CA LEU A 84 8.44 12.21 -15.71
C LEU A 84 7.62 11.05 -15.16
N LEU A 85 7.87 10.64 -13.91
CA LEU A 85 7.05 9.64 -13.24
C LEU A 85 5.61 10.11 -13.10
N ALA A 86 5.38 11.34 -12.62
CA ALA A 86 4.04 11.92 -12.54
C ALA A 86 3.35 11.97 -13.91
N GLY A 87 4.09 12.30 -14.97
CA GLY A 87 3.62 12.26 -16.36
C GLY A 87 3.20 10.87 -16.81
N LEU A 88 4.03 9.86 -16.56
CA LEU A 88 3.71 8.46 -16.86
C LEU A 88 2.42 8.03 -16.14
N LEU A 89 2.28 8.34 -14.86
CA LEU A 89 1.08 7.99 -14.08
C LEU A 89 -0.15 8.78 -14.54
N ALA A 90 0.02 10.04 -14.93
CA ALA A 90 -1.04 10.89 -15.46
C ALA A 90 -1.61 10.37 -16.79
N ILE A 91 -0.85 9.59 -17.57
CA ILE A 91 -1.35 8.94 -18.79
C ILE A 91 -2.52 7.97 -18.45
N PHE A 92 -2.47 7.27 -17.32
CA PHE A 92 -3.56 6.38 -16.92
C PHE A 92 -4.85 7.17 -16.63
N PHE A 93 -4.75 8.31 -15.95
CA PHE A 93 -5.88 9.22 -15.73
C PHE A 93 -6.39 9.79 -17.07
N ALA A 94 -5.49 10.18 -17.96
CA ALA A 94 -5.83 10.66 -19.29
C ALA A 94 -6.63 9.61 -20.09
N CYS A 95 -6.16 8.35 -20.09
CA CYS A 95 -6.85 7.22 -20.71
C CYS A 95 -8.24 6.98 -20.09
N ALA A 96 -8.37 7.03 -18.76
CA ALA A 96 -9.66 6.86 -18.09
C ALA A 96 -10.69 7.91 -18.53
N THR A 97 -10.26 9.18 -18.64
CA THR A 97 -11.15 10.28 -19.01
C THR A 97 -11.68 10.20 -20.44
N LEU A 98 -11.08 9.39 -21.33
CA LEU A 98 -11.58 9.19 -22.69
C LEU A 98 -12.99 8.59 -22.72
N ALA A 99 -13.39 7.86 -21.68
CA ALA A 99 -14.75 7.34 -21.52
C ALA A 99 -15.82 8.44 -21.54
N ILE A 100 -15.47 9.68 -21.14
CA ILE A 100 -16.37 10.84 -21.21
C ILE A 100 -16.79 11.10 -22.66
N ASN A 101 -15.86 10.97 -23.63
CA ASN A 101 -16.15 11.17 -25.04
C ASN A 101 -16.92 10.01 -25.67
N ALA A 102 -16.63 8.78 -25.24
CA ALA A 102 -17.35 7.58 -25.70
C ALA A 102 -18.82 7.57 -25.25
N SER A 103 -19.17 8.35 -24.22
CA SER A 103 -20.48 8.39 -23.60
C SER A 103 -21.50 9.36 -24.23
N LYS A 104 -21.28 9.81 -25.48
CA LYS A 104 -22.18 10.73 -26.21
C LYS A 104 -23.59 10.16 -26.52
N GLY A 105 -23.88 8.91 -26.16
CA GLY A 105 -25.20 8.26 -26.30
C GLY A 105 -26.06 8.25 -25.03
N LYS A 106 -27.22 7.57 -25.05
CA LYS A 106 -28.16 7.42 -23.91
C LYS A 106 -27.65 6.49 -22.78
N PHE A 107 -26.43 5.97 -22.86
CA PHE A 107 -25.87 5.05 -21.86
C PHE A 107 -25.25 5.84 -20.70
N PHE A 108 -25.42 5.36 -19.46
CA PHE A 108 -25.03 6.08 -18.24
C PHE A 108 -23.53 6.47 -18.23
N PRO A 109 -23.17 7.75 -18.49
CA PRO A 109 -21.79 8.17 -18.69
C PRO A 109 -20.91 7.98 -17.44
N GLY A 110 -21.50 8.12 -16.24
CA GLY A 110 -20.81 7.89 -14.98
C GLY A 110 -20.36 6.43 -14.79
N LEU A 111 -21.15 5.46 -15.27
CA LEU A 111 -20.78 4.03 -15.18
C LEU A 111 -19.60 3.71 -16.10
N LEU A 112 -19.56 4.29 -17.30
CA LEU A 112 -18.43 4.11 -18.22
C LEU A 112 -17.16 4.74 -17.67
N LEU A 113 -17.26 5.95 -17.10
CA LEU A 113 -16.11 6.61 -16.50
C LEU A 113 -15.57 5.81 -15.30
N ALA A 114 -16.45 5.35 -14.41
CA ALA A 114 -16.08 4.52 -13.26
C ALA A 114 -15.41 3.21 -13.69
N ALA A 115 -15.98 2.50 -14.67
CA ALA A 115 -15.42 1.27 -15.22
C ALA A 115 -14.06 1.49 -15.91
N SER A 116 -13.93 2.57 -16.69
CA SER A 116 -12.67 2.92 -17.34
C SER A 116 -11.60 3.29 -16.31
N TRP A 117 -11.98 4.00 -15.26
CA TRP A 117 -11.09 4.35 -14.18
C TRP A 117 -10.55 3.12 -13.47
N VAL A 118 -11.43 2.20 -13.07
CA VAL A 118 -11.02 0.91 -12.47
C VAL A 118 -10.06 0.16 -13.38
N ALA A 119 -10.37 0.04 -14.67
CA ALA A 119 -9.53 -0.69 -15.62
C ALA A 119 -8.12 -0.06 -15.72
N THR A 120 -8.05 1.27 -15.86
CA THR A 120 -6.75 1.97 -15.95
C THR A 120 -5.98 1.98 -14.62
N GLU A 121 -6.66 2.05 -13.48
CA GLU A 121 -6.04 1.98 -12.16
C GLU A 121 -5.48 0.57 -11.87
N TYR A 122 -6.20 -0.47 -12.28
CA TYR A 122 -5.70 -1.84 -12.27
C TYR A 122 -4.48 -2.01 -13.18
N LEU A 123 -4.54 -1.51 -14.43
CA LEU A 123 -3.40 -1.55 -15.35
C LEU A 123 -2.17 -0.82 -14.79
N ARG A 124 -2.37 0.32 -14.13
CA ARG A 124 -1.31 1.06 -13.44
C ARG A 124 -0.67 0.25 -12.29
N GLY A 125 -1.45 -0.62 -11.66
CA GLY A 125 -0.99 -1.52 -10.60
C GLY A 125 -0.24 -2.77 -11.09
N ILE A 126 -0.23 -3.08 -12.40
CA ILE A 126 0.43 -4.29 -12.94
C ILE A 126 1.48 -4.00 -14.02
N LEU A 127 1.33 -2.94 -14.81
CA LEU A 127 2.28 -2.60 -15.87
C LEU A 127 3.58 -2.06 -15.26
N PHE A 128 4.72 -2.47 -15.84
CA PHE A 128 6.05 -2.05 -15.39
C PHE A 128 6.30 -2.34 -13.90
N THR A 129 5.92 -3.54 -13.44
CA THR A 129 5.87 -3.97 -12.02
C THR A 129 4.77 -3.33 -11.18
N GLY A 130 4.18 -2.23 -11.63
CA GLY A 130 3.04 -1.61 -10.98
C GLY A 130 3.42 -0.51 -9.99
N PHE A 131 2.59 0.55 -9.99
CA PHE A 131 2.70 1.64 -9.04
C PHE A 131 1.29 2.12 -8.63
N PRO A 132 0.56 1.35 -7.80
CA PRO A 132 -0.83 1.66 -7.43
C PRO A 132 -1.00 2.76 -6.36
N TRP A 133 0.07 3.47 -5.99
CA TRP A 133 0.05 4.59 -5.03
C TRP A 133 -0.86 5.74 -5.48
N MET A 134 -1.43 6.51 -4.55
CA MET A 134 -2.38 7.61 -4.85
C MET A 134 -3.65 7.12 -5.60
N GLY A 135 -4.06 5.87 -5.42
CA GLY A 135 -5.35 5.38 -5.93
C GLY A 135 -6.53 6.07 -5.22
N LEU A 136 -7.65 6.27 -5.91
CA LEU A 136 -8.80 6.97 -5.30
C LEU A 136 -9.43 6.18 -4.14
N GLY A 137 -9.25 4.85 -4.11
CA GLY A 137 -9.70 3.99 -3.03
C GLY A 137 -8.94 4.19 -1.72
N GLU A 138 -7.70 4.68 -1.76
CA GLU A 138 -6.86 4.92 -0.57
C GLU A 138 -7.50 5.94 0.39
N THR A 139 -8.07 7.01 -0.15
CA THR A 139 -8.70 8.05 0.66
C THR A 139 -10.04 7.63 1.26
N GLN A 140 -10.62 6.54 0.74
CA GLN A 140 -11.90 6.03 1.20
C GLN A 140 -11.81 5.26 2.51
N VAL A 141 -10.61 5.02 3.05
CA VAL A 141 -10.41 4.51 4.43
C VAL A 141 -11.22 5.32 5.45
N TYR A 142 -11.30 6.65 5.26
CA TYR A 142 -12.13 7.57 6.05
C TYR A 142 -13.31 8.16 5.25
N GLY A 143 -13.67 7.52 4.14
CA GLY A 143 -14.69 7.97 3.20
C GLY A 143 -15.97 7.13 3.24
N PRO A 144 -16.99 7.53 2.47
CA PRO A 144 -18.28 6.84 2.44
C PRO A 144 -18.22 5.41 1.88
N PHE A 145 -17.14 5.05 1.18
CA PHE A 145 -17.01 3.77 0.49
C PHE A 145 -16.02 2.80 1.14
N ALA A 146 -15.45 3.12 2.31
CA ALA A 146 -14.66 2.16 3.10
C ALA A 146 -15.35 0.79 3.27
N PRO A 147 -16.66 0.72 3.58
CA PRO A 147 -17.39 -0.54 3.72
C PRO A 147 -17.46 -1.42 2.46
N VAL A 148 -17.12 -0.90 1.28
CA VAL A 148 -17.07 -1.65 0.03
C VAL A 148 -15.80 -2.49 -0.08
N ALA A 149 -14.72 -2.09 0.61
CA ALA A 149 -13.41 -2.72 0.49
C ALA A 149 -13.40 -4.24 0.80
N PRO A 150 -14.08 -4.76 1.84
CA PRO A 150 -14.17 -6.22 2.07
C PRO A 150 -14.80 -6.99 0.91
N TYR A 151 -15.63 -6.34 0.08
CA TYR A 151 -16.37 -6.99 -0.99
C TYR A 151 -15.62 -6.94 -2.32
N LEU A 152 -15.10 -5.76 -2.67
CA LEU A 152 -14.61 -5.45 -4.02
C LEU A 152 -13.21 -4.84 -4.04
N GLY A 153 -12.55 -4.73 -2.88
CA GLY A 153 -11.24 -4.11 -2.76
C GLY A 153 -11.24 -2.59 -2.91
N GLY A 154 -10.06 -1.99 -2.85
CA GLY A 154 -9.86 -0.56 -3.11
C GLY A 154 -10.34 -0.11 -4.48
N LEU A 155 -10.27 -0.96 -5.51
CA LEU A 155 -10.81 -0.66 -6.84
C LEU A 155 -12.35 -0.53 -6.82
N GLY A 156 -13.04 -1.30 -5.98
CA GLY A 156 -14.46 -1.12 -5.73
C GLY A 156 -14.77 0.26 -5.14
N CYS A 157 -13.99 0.70 -4.15
CA CYS A 157 -14.10 2.04 -3.58
C CYS A 157 -13.90 3.12 -4.66
N THR A 158 -12.84 2.98 -5.48
CA THR A 158 -12.57 3.86 -6.63
C THR A 158 -13.76 3.95 -7.58
N PHE A 159 -14.39 2.82 -7.93
CA PHE A 159 -15.56 2.79 -8.81
C PHE A 159 -16.70 3.68 -8.29
N PHE A 160 -17.06 3.53 -7.02
CA PHE A 160 -18.18 4.29 -6.43
C PHE A 160 -17.85 5.77 -6.25
N VAL A 161 -16.61 6.12 -5.90
CA VAL A 161 -16.16 7.53 -5.84
C VAL A 161 -16.33 8.21 -7.20
N VAL A 162 -15.89 7.56 -8.28
CA VAL A 162 -15.98 8.11 -9.63
C VAL A 162 -17.44 8.19 -10.08
N LEU A 163 -18.25 7.16 -9.82
CA LEU A 163 -19.67 7.14 -10.15
C LEU A 163 -20.45 8.28 -9.46
N ILE A 164 -20.20 8.47 -8.16
CA ILE A 164 -20.92 9.45 -7.36
C ILE A 164 -20.47 10.87 -7.68
N SER A 165 -19.17 11.10 -7.84
CA SER A 165 -18.66 12.40 -8.29
C SER A 165 -19.21 12.81 -9.66
N TRP A 166 -19.41 11.86 -10.57
CA TRP A 166 -20.09 12.11 -11.84
C TRP A 166 -21.57 12.44 -11.63
N GLN A 167 -22.29 11.68 -10.81
CA GLN A 167 -23.72 11.86 -10.63
C GLN A 167 -24.09 13.22 -10.02
N LEU A 168 -23.18 13.83 -9.24
CA LEU A 168 -23.32 15.20 -8.73
C LEU A 168 -23.54 16.26 -9.83
N LEU A 169 -23.05 16.03 -11.06
CA LEU A 169 -23.28 16.94 -12.20
C LEU A 169 -24.76 17.13 -12.53
N SER A 170 -25.60 16.16 -12.19
CA SER A 170 -27.04 16.16 -12.48
C SER A 170 -27.86 16.85 -11.38
N LEU A 171 -27.27 17.25 -10.25
CA LEU A 171 -27.99 17.80 -9.10
C LEU A 171 -28.84 19.02 -9.46
N ARG A 172 -28.32 19.92 -10.32
CA ARG A 172 -29.03 21.15 -10.70
C ARG A 172 -30.27 20.87 -11.56
N ALA A 173 -30.19 19.89 -12.47
CA ALA A 173 -31.27 19.58 -13.40
C ALA A 173 -32.28 18.58 -12.83
N HIS A 174 -31.82 17.66 -11.99
CA HIS A 174 -32.59 16.52 -11.50
C HIS A 174 -32.36 16.31 -10.00
N PHE A 175 -32.59 17.34 -9.19
CA PHE A 175 -32.27 17.35 -7.76
C PHE A 175 -32.86 16.16 -7.00
N LYS A 176 -34.17 15.92 -7.07
CA LYS A 176 -34.84 14.87 -6.27
C LYS A 176 -34.31 13.47 -6.59
N THR A 177 -34.22 13.10 -7.87
CA THR A 177 -33.75 11.77 -8.28
C THR A 177 -32.26 11.59 -8.03
N THR A 178 -31.46 12.65 -8.23
CA THR A 178 -30.03 12.64 -7.95
C THR A 178 -29.77 12.51 -6.45
N ALA A 179 -30.42 13.33 -5.61
CA ALA A 179 -30.29 13.25 -4.16
C ALA A 179 -30.71 11.88 -3.63
N LEU A 180 -31.82 11.32 -4.12
CA LEU A 180 -32.25 9.96 -3.76
C LEU A 180 -31.19 8.93 -4.14
N PHE A 181 -30.65 8.97 -5.36
CA PHE A 181 -29.59 8.06 -5.78
C PHE A 181 -28.35 8.15 -4.89
N LEU A 182 -27.89 9.37 -4.58
CA LEU A 182 -26.72 9.59 -3.72
C LEU A 182 -26.94 9.02 -2.33
N VAL A 183 -28.10 9.32 -1.72
CA VAL A 183 -28.47 8.81 -0.39
C VAL A 183 -28.59 7.28 -0.41
N CYS A 184 -29.20 6.70 -1.43
CA CYS A 184 -29.31 5.25 -1.56
C CYS A 184 -27.96 4.56 -1.72
N ILE A 185 -27.05 5.08 -2.55
CA ILE A 185 -25.73 4.47 -2.77
C ILE A 185 -24.84 4.61 -1.54
N VAL A 186 -24.79 5.79 -0.92
CA VAL A 186 -24.03 5.98 0.32
C VAL A 186 -24.65 5.15 1.45
N GLY A 187 -25.97 5.16 1.59
CA GLY A 187 -26.70 4.35 2.58
C GLY A 187 -26.46 2.85 2.39
N LEU A 188 -26.49 2.35 1.15
CA LEU A 188 -26.19 0.95 0.85
C LEU A 188 -24.74 0.60 1.23
N SER A 189 -23.78 1.47 0.92
CA SER A 189 -22.39 1.31 1.37
C SER A 189 -22.31 1.18 2.90
N GLN A 190 -22.96 2.08 3.64
CA GLN A 190 -22.97 2.00 5.11
C GLN A 190 -23.65 0.72 5.64
N LEU A 191 -24.74 0.26 5.00
CA LEU A 191 -25.42 -0.98 5.36
C LEU A 191 -24.53 -2.22 5.15
N LEU A 192 -23.72 -2.25 4.09
CA LEU A 192 -22.74 -3.32 3.87
C LEU A 192 -21.71 -3.39 5.02
N GLY A 193 -21.36 -2.25 5.61
CA GLY A 193 -20.42 -2.17 6.73
C GLY A 193 -20.91 -2.78 8.04
N VAL A 194 -22.20 -3.08 8.16
CA VAL A 194 -22.77 -3.77 9.33
C VAL A 194 -22.35 -5.25 9.34
N TRP A 195 -22.08 -5.83 8.17
CA TRP A 195 -21.72 -7.24 8.05
C TRP A 195 -20.22 -7.44 8.22
N SER A 196 -19.82 -8.35 9.11
CA SER A 196 -18.42 -8.79 9.22
C SER A 196 -18.24 -10.19 8.65
N PHE A 197 -17.17 -10.36 7.87
CA PHE A 197 -16.75 -11.66 7.32
C PHE A 197 -15.75 -12.40 8.20
N THR A 198 -15.20 -11.71 9.19
CA THR A 198 -14.21 -12.25 10.12
C THR A 198 -14.71 -12.14 11.55
N LYS A 199 -14.23 -13.05 12.41
CA LYS A 199 -14.57 -13.11 13.82
C LYS A 199 -13.30 -13.16 14.68
N PRO A 200 -13.33 -12.63 15.91
CA PRO A 200 -12.21 -12.78 16.85
C PRO A 200 -11.79 -14.26 17.01
N LYS A 201 -10.49 -14.52 17.02
CA LYS A 201 -9.87 -15.83 17.24
C LYS A 201 -8.86 -15.74 18.39
N GLY A 202 -8.96 -16.68 19.33
CA GLY A 202 -8.06 -16.76 20.48
C GLY A 202 -8.16 -15.55 21.43
N GLY A 203 -7.33 -15.56 22.47
CA GLY A 203 -7.20 -14.41 23.38
C GLY A 203 -6.28 -13.32 22.80
N PRO A 204 -6.33 -12.09 23.35
CA PRO A 204 -5.46 -10.99 22.93
C PRO A 204 -3.97 -11.39 22.91
N LEU A 205 -3.25 -10.93 21.90
CA LEU A 205 -1.80 -11.09 21.76
C LEU A 205 -1.12 -9.83 22.28
N THR A 206 -0.24 -9.94 23.27
CA THR A 206 0.58 -8.79 23.69
C THR A 206 1.71 -8.57 22.69
N VAL A 207 1.89 -7.33 22.25
CA VAL A 207 2.82 -6.97 21.18
C VAL A 207 3.69 -5.79 21.57
N GLU A 208 4.94 -5.82 21.13
CA GLU A 208 5.85 -4.67 21.13
C GLU A 208 6.36 -4.41 19.70
N LEU A 209 6.07 -3.22 19.17
CA LEU A 209 6.60 -2.78 17.88
C LEU A 209 7.73 -1.78 18.12
N ILE A 210 8.93 -2.11 17.68
CA ILE A 210 10.13 -1.30 17.93
C ILE A 210 10.30 -0.26 16.80
N GLN A 211 10.41 1.02 17.17
CA GLN A 211 10.71 2.12 16.25
C GLN A 211 12.10 2.69 16.58
N GLY A 212 13.09 2.37 15.73
CA GLY A 212 14.50 2.67 16.02
C GLY A 212 14.93 4.09 15.68
N ASN A 213 14.24 4.75 14.74
CA ASN A 213 14.57 6.10 14.26
C ASN A 213 16.01 6.27 13.77
N PHE A 214 16.59 5.22 13.17
CA PHE A 214 17.94 5.31 12.60
C PHE A 214 17.89 6.02 11.26
N ALA A 215 18.68 7.09 11.11
CA ALA A 215 18.79 7.81 9.85
C ALA A 215 19.42 6.92 8.76
N GLN A 216 18.92 7.05 7.53
CA GLN A 216 19.40 6.24 6.39
C GLN A 216 20.92 6.41 6.14
N SER A 217 21.47 7.59 6.45
CA SER A 217 22.89 7.89 6.32
C SER A 217 23.79 7.05 7.25
N LEU A 218 23.25 6.52 8.36
CA LEU A 218 24.01 5.71 9.32
C LEU A 218 24.34 4.31 8.79
N VAL A 219 23.53 3.79 7.87
CA VAL A 219 23.76 2.48 7.23
C VAL A 219 25.06 2.49 6.40
N PHE A 220 25.55 3.67 5.99
CA PHE A 220 26.81 3.81 5.27
C PHE A 220 28.05 3.89 6.20
N LYS A 221 27.87 3.79 7.53
CA LYS A 221 28.97 3.84 8.52
C LYS A 221 28.99 2.57 9.37
N PRO A 222 30.10 1.82 9.44
CA PRO A 222 30.20 0.61 10.26
C PRO A 222 29.79 0.79 11.72
N GLU A 223 30.19 1.90 12.34
CA GLU A 223 29.87 2.21 13.75
C GLU A 223 28.37 2.43 13.94
N GLY A 224 27.72 3.10 12.98
CA GLY A 224 26.27 3.32 12.98
C GLY A 224 25.49 2.02 12.83
N MET A 225 25.95 1.12 11.96
CA MET A 225 25.36 -0.21 11.82
C MET A 225 25.50 -1.05 13.09
N LEU A 226 26.66 -1.04 13.74
CA LEU A 226 26.87 -1.75 15.02
C LEU A 226 25.99 -1.17 16.14
N GLN A 227 25.86 0.15 16.23
CA GLN A 227 24.95 0.81 17.18
C GLN A 227 23.50 0.38 16.94
N GLN A 228 23.07 0.33 15.69
CA GLN A 228 21.73 -0.12 15.31
C GLN A 228 21.49 -1.59 15.69
N ILE A 229 22.43 -2.48 15.38
CA ILE A 229 22.36 -3.91 15.75
C ILE A 229 22.25 -4.06 17.27
N ALA A 230 23.10 -3.36 18.03
CA ALA A 230 23.09 -3.41 19.49
C ALA A 230 21.78 -2.89 20.09
N PHE A 231 21.22 -1.80 19.56
CA PHE A 231 19.93 -1.26 19.98
C PHE A 231 18.79 -2.26 19.77
N TYR A 232 18.66 -2.83 18.56
CA TYR A 232 17.58 -3.76 18.28
C TYR A 232 17.72 -5.06 19.06
N LYS A 233 18.94 -5.59 19.19
CA LYS A 233 19.21 -6.77 20.01
C LYS A 233 18.77 -6.55 21.46
N SER A 234 19.28 -5.50 22.12
CA SER A 234 18.95 -5.19 23.52
C SER A 234 17.46 -4.95 23.72
N THR A 235 16.85 -4.15 22.84
CA THR A 235 15.41 -3.85 22.93
C THR A 235 14.55 -5.11 22.78
N MET A 236 14.92 -6.04 21.89
CA MET A 236 14.21 -7.31 21.75
C MET A 236 14.37 -8.19 22.99
N THR A 237 15.57 -8.24 23.59
CA THR A 237 15.84 -9.06 24.79
C THR A 237 15.31 -8.48 26.09
N ASP A 238 14.94 -7.20 26.12
CA ASP A 238 14.33 -6.55 27.29
C ASP A 238 12.79 -6.65 27.31
N SER A 239 12.21 -7.13 26.20
CA SER A 239 10.76 -7.19 26.01
C SER A 239 10.07 -8.21 26.91
N GLN A 240 8.81 -7.92 27.26
CA GLN A 240 7.94 -8.83 28.03
C GLN A 240 6.67 -9.25 27.27
N ALA A 241 6.52 -8.81 26.02
CA ALA A 241 5.37 -9.15 25.18
C ALA A 241 5.50 -10.55 24.56
N ASP A 242 4.35 -11.14 24.22
CA ASP A 242 4.30 -12.42 23.50
C ASP A 242 5.02 -12.33 22.15
N LEU A 243 4.79 -11.25 21.39
CA LEU A 243 5.39 -11.00 20.09
C LEU A 243 6.12 -9.65 20.04
N VAL A 244 7.38 -9.68 19.63
CA VAL A 244 8.19 -8.48 19.38
C VAL A 244 8.46 -8.36 17.90
N VAL A 245 8.18 -7.19 17.32
CA VAL A 245 8.39 -6.92 15.89
C VAL A 245 9.32 -5.73 15.73
N SER A 246 10.39 -5.92 14.96
CA SER A 246 11.26 -4.82 14.51
C SER A 246 10.96 -4.47 13.04
N PRO A 247 11.40 -3.30 12.56
CA PRO A 247 11.11 -2.86 11.19
C PRO A 247 12.00 -3.57 10.16
N GLU A 248 11.75 -3.25 8.90
CA GLU A 248 12.60 -3.64 7.76
C GLU A 248 14.07 -3.26 8.01
N THR A 249 14.98 -4.19 7.70
CA THR A 249 16.44 -3.98 7.80
C THR A 249 16.90 -3.45 9.17
N ALA A 250 16.22 -3.85 10.26
CA ALA A 250 16.64 -3.56 11.62
C ALA A 250 18.08 -4.04 11.89
N LEU A 251 18.45 -5.19 11.34
CA LEU A 251 19.81 -5.71 11.30
C LEU A 251 20.38 -5.52 9.87
N PRO A 252 21.18 -4.47 9.61
CA PRO A 252 21.60 -4.09 8.25
C PRO A 252 22.71 -4.97 7.65
N TRP A 253 23.04 -6.10 8.27
CA TRP A 253 24.05 -7.04 7.79
C TRP A 253 23.46 -8.43 7.54
N PRO A 254 24.09 -9.22 6.64
CA PRO A 254 23.80 -10.63 6.48
C PRO A 254 23.88 -11.39 7.80
N GLU A 255 23.10 -12.47 7.93
CA GLU A 255 23.13 -13.36 9.10
C GLU A 255 24.57 -13.77 9.47
N THR A 256 25.38 -14.05 8.45
CA THR A 256 26.78 -14.52 8.57
C THR A 256 27.77 -13.44 9.01
N ASN A 257 27.37 -12.18 8.95
CA ASN A 257 28.21 -11.01 9.21
C ASN A 257 27.80 -10.28 10.49
N LEU A 258 26.72 -10.71 11.15
CA LEU A 258 26.35 -10.17 12.44
C LEU A 258 27.45 -10.44 13.49
N PRO A 259 27.56 -9.58 14.52
CA PRO A 259 28.41 -9.87 15.67
C PRO A 259 28.12 -11.25 16.24
N THR A 260 29.17 -12.02 16.54
CA THR A 260 29.06 -13.40 17.03
C THR A 260 28.12 -13.51 18.23
N GLY A 261 27.24 -14.51 18.23
CA GLY A 261 26.27 -14.73 19.29
C GLY A 261 24.96 -13.94 19.14
N THR A 262 24.83 -13.03 18.15
CA THR A 262 23.63 -12.19 18.04
C THR A 262 22.36 -13.00 17.81
N LEU A 263 22.37 -13.96 16.87
CA LEU A 263 21.18 -14.78 16.58
C LEU A 263 20.96 -15.84 17.65
N GLU A 264 22.05 -16.38 18.21
CA GLU A 264 22.03 -17.33 19.30
C GLU A 264 21.38 -16.72 20.55
N ASP A 265 21.80 -15.51 20.94
CA ASP A 265 21.25 -14.80 22.09
C ASP A 265 19.75 -14.48 21.92
N LEU A 266 19.33 -14.08 20.71
CA LEU A 266 17.92 -13.82 20.40
C LEU A 266 17.08 -15.11 20.43
N GLN A 267 17.62 -16.22 19.90
CA GLN A 267 16.96 -17.52 19.96
C GLN A 267 16.88 -18.04 21.40
N ASP A 268 17.96 -17.92 22.17
CA ASP A 268 18.01 -18.27 23.59
C ASP A 268 16.97 -17.49 24.39
N PHE A 269 16.86 -16.18 24.14
CA PHE A 269 15.84 -15.34 24.74
C PHE A 269 14.42 -15.82 24.37
N ALA A 270 14.16 -16.06 23.09
CA ALA A 270 12.87 -16.52 22.59
C ALA A 270 12.46 -17.86 23.24
N THR A 271 13.39 -18.81 23.34
CA THR A 271 13.16 -20.12 23.97
C THR A 271 12.98 -20.02 25.49
N LYS A 272 13.90 -19.37 26.22
CA LYS A 272 13.86 -19.29 27.69
C LYS A 272 12.63 -18.53 28.19
N ASN A 273 12.25 -17.46 27.51
CA ASN A 273 11.14 -16.60 27.91
C ASN A 273 9.82 -16.94 27.20
N LYS A 274 9.79 -17.98 26.35
CA LYS A 274 8.63 -18.40 25.55
C LYS A 274 8.04 -17.26 24.70
N ARG A 275 8.91 -16.47 24.05
CA ARG A 275 8.54 -15.29 23.23
C ARG A 275 8.74 -15.53 21.75
N PHE A 276 8.04 -14.75 20.93
CA PHE A 276 8.15 -14.72 19.49
C PHE A 276 8.86 -13.43 19.06
N LEU A 277 9.90 -13.55 18.26
CA LEU A 277 10.61 -12.41 17.69
C LEU A 277 10.43 -12.42 16.18
N LEU A 278 10.17 -11.26 15.59
CA LEU A 278 10.14 -11.08 14.13
C LEU A 278 10.94 -9.82 13.78
N PHE A 279 12.01 -9.95 13.02
CA PHE A 279 12.90 -8.82 12.74
C PHE A 279 13.43 -8.80 11.30
N GLY A 280 13.61 -7.59 10.77
CA GLY A 280 14.13 -7.36 9.44
C GLY A 280 15.65 -7.47 9.42
N ILE A 281 16.19 -8.15 8.41
CA ILE A 281 17.62 -8.38 8.20
C ILE A 281 17.95 -8.39 6.71
N LEU A 282 19.22 -8.18 6.37
CA LEU A 282 19.73 -8.50 5.04
C LEU A 282 19.87 -10.03 4.92
N GLY A 283 19.12 -10.67 4.04
CA GLY A 283 19.28 -12.09 3.77
C GLY A 283 20.43 -12.36 2.81
N ARG A 284 21.18 -13.45 3.00
CA ARG A 284 22.18 -13.92 2.02
C ARG A 284 21.80 -15.26 1.38
N HIS A 285 22.01 -15.35 0.08
CA HIS A 285 21.92 -16.54 -0.77
C HIS A 285 23.32 -16.91 -1.26
N PHE A 286 23.71 -18.18 -1.10
CA PHE A 286 25.03 -18.66 -1.52
C PHE A 286 24.97 -19.21 -2.94
N ASN A 287 25.88 -18.75 -3.80
CA ASN A 287 26.00 -19.17 -5.20
C ASN A 287 24.66 -19.17 -5.98
N PRO A 288 23.88 -18.06 -5.96
CA PRO A 288 22.60 -18.01 -6.66
C PRO A 288 22.81 -18.04 -8.18
N ALA A 289 21.92 -18.74 -8.89
CA ALA A 289 22.03 -18.92 -10.35
C ALA A 289 21.94 -17.60 -11.15
N ASP A 290 21.30 -16.57 -10.57
CA ASP A 290 21.12 -15.25 -11.18
C ASP A 290 22.16 -14.21 -10.69
N GLY A 291 23.12 -14.62 -9.84
CA GLY A 291 24.14 -13.75 -9.27
C GLY A 291 23.67 -12.79 -8.17
N ARG A 292 22.39 -12.84 -7.76
CA ARG A 292 21.83 -11.92 -6.76
C ARG A 292 21.97 -12.49 -5.34
N GLU A 293 23.10 -12.17 -4.70
CA GLU A 293 23.47 -12.74 -3.39
C GLU A 293 22.61 -12.28 -2.21
N PHE A 294 21.91 -11.15 -2.30
CA PHE A 294 21.20 -10.58 -1.16
C PHE A 294 19.69 -10.57 -1.37
N SER A 295 18.92 -10.67 -0.28
CA SER A 295 17.48 -10.42 -0.24
C SER A 295 17.12 -9.50 0.91
N ASN A 296 15.98 -8.84 0.79
CA ASN A 296 15.36 -8.14 1.91
C ASN A 296 14.51 -9.15 2.70
N ARG A 297 14.91 -9.47 3.93
CA ARG A 297 14.44 -10.65 4.66
C ARG A 297 13.82 -10.29 6.00
N ALA A 298 12.76 -10.97 6.38
CA ALA A 298 12.30 -11.08 7.75
C ALA A 298 12.67 -12.46 8.33
N ILE A 299 13.25 -12.48 9.53
CA ILE A 299 13.48 -13.70 10.30
C ILE A 299 12.52 -13.73 11.48
N GLY A 300 11.86 -14.87 11.68
CA GLY A 300 11.06 -15.14 12.87
C GLY A 300 11.73 -16.18 13.74
N LEU A 301 11.89 -15.89 15.04
CA LEU A 301 12.38 -16.84 16.03
C LEU A 301 11.24 -17.21 16.97
N SER A 302 11.07 -18.50 17.18
CA SER A 302 9.99 -19.07 18.00
C SER A 302 10.59 -19.95 19.11
N PRO A 303 9.87 -20.17 20.23
CA PRO A 303 10.42 -20.92 21.35
C PRO A 303 10.77 -22.37 21.03
N SER A 304 9.97 -23.01 20.16
CA SER A 304 9.99 -24.45 19.91
C SER A 304 9.81 -24.81 18.43
N SER A 305 10.01 -23.86 17.52
CA SER A 305 9.89 -24.08 16.07
C SER A 305 11.16 -23.61 15.36
N PRO A 306 11.50 -24.21 14.20
CA PRO A 306 12.62 -23.74 13.40
C PRO A 306 12.47 -22.25 13.03
N PRO A 307 13.58 -21.53 12.82
CA PRO A 307 13.53 -20.14 12.38
C PRO A 307 12.70 -19.97 11.11
N TYR A 308 11.74 -19.07 11.18
CA TYR A 308 10.93 -18.65 10.06
C TYR A 308 11.72 -17.67 9.17
N ARG A 309 11.49 -17.72 7.86
CA ARG A 309 12.08 -16.79 6.89
C ARG A 309 11.03 -16.34 5.89
N TYR A 310 11.06 -15.04 5.59
CA TYR A 310 10.31 -14.44 4.50
C TYR A 310 11.23 -13.50 3.72
N ASP A 311 11.40 -13.74 2.43
CA ASP A 311 12.12 -12.85 1.51
C ASP A 311 11.11 -11.99 0.74
N LYS A 312 11.35 -10.69 0.63
CA LYS A 312 10.48 -9.76 -0.10
C LYS A 312 10.25 -10.21 -1.54
N SER A 313 8.99 -10.31 -1.96
CA SER A 313 8.60 -10.75 -3.31
C SER A 313 8.51 -9.57 -4.27
N HIS A 314 7.82 -8.50 -3.85
CA HIS A 314 7.64 -7.30 -4.67
C HIS A 314 8.70 -6.25 -4.35
N LEU A 315 9.75 -6.22 -5.18
CA LEU A 315 10.85 -5.27 -5.03
C LEU A 315 10.54 -3.91 -5.63
N VAL A 316 11.10 -2.86 -5.02
CA VAL A 316 11.00 -1.46 -5.47
C VAL A 316 11.90 -1.24 -6.69
N PRO A 317 11.36 -0.81 -7.85
CA PRO A 317 12.17 -0.47 -9.02
C PRO A 317 13.16 0.65 -8.71
N PHE A 318 14.40 0.51 -9.20
CA PHE A 318 15.51 1.44 -8.97
C PHE A 318 15.95 1.62 -7.51
N GLY A 319 15.26 1.02 -6.53
CA GLY A 319 15.70 0.98 -5.13
C GLY A 319 16.30 -0.37 -4.75
N GLU A 320 15.67 -1.46 -5.21
CA GLU A 320 16.04 -2.82 -4.85
C GLU A 320 16.43 -3.69 -6.03
N PHE A 321 16.07 -3.30 -7.25
CA PHE A 321 16.52 -3.96 -8.47
C PHE A 321 16.60 -2.95 -9.61
N ILE A 322 17.37 -3.30 -10.64
CA ILE A 322 17.52 -2.47 -11.83
C ILE A 322 16.59 -3.02 -12.92
N PRO A 323 15.60 -2.24 -13.39
CA PRO A 323 14.76 -2.68 -14.51
C PRO A 323 15.59 -3.04 -15.76
N PRO A 324 15.21 -4.10 -16.51
CA PRO A 324 15.92 -4.50 -17.72
C PRO A 324 16.09 -3.33 -18.70
N GLY A 325 17.33 -3.12 -19.19
CA GLY A 325 17.67 -2.04 -20.11
C GLY A 325 18.03 -0.69 -19.45
N PHE A 326 17.97 -0.57 -18.12
CA PHE A 326 18.26 0.68 -17.40
C PHE A 326 19.58 0.68 -16.62
N ARG A 327 20.44 -0.33 -16.78
CA ARG A 327 21.75 -0.38 -16.08
C ARG A 327 22.67 0.78 -16.46
N TRP A 328 22.54 1.33 -17.68
CA TRP A 328 23.26 2.53 -18.10
C TRP A 328 22.91 3.75 -17.25
N PHE A 329 21.66 3.89 -16.80
CA PHE A 329 21.20 5.00 -15.97
C PHE A 329 21.87 4.93 -14.59
N VAL A 330 21.81 3.76 -13.95
CA VAL A 330 22.45 3.54 -12.63
C VAL A 330 23.95 3.80 -12.69
N ASN A 331 24.63 3.31 -13.73
CA ASN A 331 26.07 3.53 -13.92
C ASN A 331 26.40 5.00 -14.20
N ALA A 332 25.60 5.71 -15.01
CA ALA A 332 25.84 7.11 -15.34
C ALA A 332 25.70 8.04 -14.13
N PHE A 333 24.88 7.65 -13.14
CA PHE A 333 24.60 8.45 -11.95
C PHE A 333 25.25 7.89 -10.67
N ASN A 334 26.11 6.86 -10.77
CA ASN A 334 26.78 6.21 -9.64
C ASN A 334 25.85 5.85 -8.47
N VAL A 335 24.60 5.45 -8.76
CA VAL A 335 23.63 5.13 -7.70
C VAL A 335 24.06 3.80 -7.04
N PRO A 336 24.37 3.78 -5.73
CA PRO A 336 24.84 2.58 -5.05
C PRO A 336 23.66 1.64 -4.78
N LEU A 337 23.28 0.85 -5.77
CA LEU A 337 22.16 -0.09 -5.69
C LEU A 337 22.66 -1.53 -5.71
N SER A 338 22.16 -2.34 -4.77
CA SER A 338 22.27 -3.79 -4.84
C SER A 338 21.10 -4.35 -5.64
N ASP A 339 21.34 -5.39 -6.43
CA ASP A 339 20.29 -6.12 -7.15
C ASP A 339 19.81 -7.26 -6.24
N PHE A 340 18.68 -7.04 -5.56
CA PHE A 340 18.13 -7.99 -4.61
C PHE A 340 17.43 -9.17 -5.30
N SER A 341 17.63 -10.35 -4.73
CA SER A 341 16.85 -11.56 -5.02
C SER A 341 15.40 -11.40 -4.58
N ARG A 342 14.49 -11.97 -5.37
CA ARG A 342 13.04 -11.97 -5.13
C ARG A 342 12.61 -13.22 -4.38
N GLY A 343 11.86 -13.05 -3.30
CA GLY A 343 11.17 -14.16 -2.63
C GLY A 343 9.98 -14.68 -3.43
N PRO A 344 9.62 -15.97 -3.31
CA PRO A 344 8.46 -16.54 -4.00
C PRO A 344 7.13 -15.96 -3.48
N GLN A 345 6.09 -15.93 -4.30
CA GLN A 345 4.81 -15.31 -3.92
C GLN A 345 4.03 -16.09 -2.84
N ASN A 346 4.14 -17.42 -2.83
CA ASN A 346 3.49 -18.31 -1.86
C ASN A 346 4.47 -18.72 -0.76
N GLN A 347 4.86 -17.78 0.10
CA GLN A 347 5.67 -18.06 1.28
C GLN A 347 4.81 -18.44 2.48
N PRO A 348 5.30 -19.30 3.38
CA PRO A 348 4.55 -19.73 4.56
C PRO A 348 4.22 -18.55 5.47
N LEU A 349 3.16 -18.69 6.28
CA LEU A 349 2.81 -17.72 7.32
C LEU A 349 3.71 -17.90 8.54
N PHE A 350 3.98 -16.82 9.27
CA PHE A 350 4.71 -16.88 10.54
C PHE A 350 3.80 -17.45 11.64
N ILE A 351 4.27 -18.46 12.38
CA ILE A 351 3.47 -19.19 13.36
C ILE A 351 3.78 -18.66 14.77
N ILE A 352 2.74 -18.23 15.48
CA ILE A 352 2.78 -17.79 16.88
C ILE A 352 2.02 -18.84 17.71
N ASN A 353 2.76 -19.77 18.31
CA ASN A 353 2.22 -20.91 19.04
C ASN A 353 2.39 -20.76 20.56
N ARG A 354 1.44 -20.10 21.22
CA ARG A 354 1.47 -19.90 22.68
C ARG A 354 0.98 -21.15 23.41
N GLU A 355 1.67 -21.55 24.46
CA GLU A 355 1.33 -22.73 25.26
C GLU A 355 -0.13 -22.65 25.77
N GLY A 356 -0.88 -23.74 25.60
CA GLY A 356 -2.29 -23.81 26.00
C GLY A 356 -3.26 -23.02 25.11
N GLN A 357 -2.82 -22.49 23.96
CA GLN A 357 -3.66 -21.75 23.02
C GLN A 357 -3.57 -22.32 21.60
N LEU A 358 -4.58 -21.99 20.78
CA LEU A 358 -4.55 -22.34 19.36
C LEU A 358 -3.47 -21.51 18.63
N PRO A 359 -2.78 -22.09 17.63
CA PRO A 359 -1.79 -21.36 16.85
C PRO A 359 -2.43 -20.19 16.08
N LEU A 360 -1.69 -19.09 16.06
CA LEU A 360 -2.00 -17.91 15.28
C LEU A 360 -1.02 -17.81 14.11
N TYR A 361 -1.52 -17.39 12.95
CA TYR A 361 -0.72 -17.29 11.73
C TYR A 361 -0.68 -15.86 11.24
N ALA A 362 0.52 -15.31 11.02
CA ALA A 362 0.72 -13.95 10.56
C ALA A 362 1.24 -13.94 9.11
N ALA A 363 0.56 -13.19 8.23
CA ALA A 363 1.08 -12.91 6.88
C ALA A 363 2.10 -11.77 6.95
N ILE A 364 3.28 -11.97 6.37
CA ILE A 364 4.34 -10.95 6.37
C ILE A 364 4.30 -10.16 5.07
N THR A 365 4.46 -8.84 5.19
CA THR A 365 4.71 -7.92 4.08
C THR A 365 5.89 -7.03 4.45
N ILE A 366 6.78 -6.76 3.51
CA ILE A 366 7.90 -5.86 3.73
C ILE A 366 7.68 -4.59 2.91
N CYS A 367 7.64 -3.45 3.59
CA CYS A 367 7.65 -2.13 2.98
C CYS A 367 6.55 -1.97 1.92
N TYR A 368 6.97 -1.67 0.70
CA TYR A 368 6.17 -1.45 -0.51
C TYR A 368 5.15 -2.56 -0.84
N GLU A 369 5.27 -3.76 -0.27
CA GLU A 369 4.33 -4.86 -0.53
C GLU A 369 2.90 -4.59 -0.02
N ASP A 370 2.72 -3.75 1.00
CA ASP A 370 1.38 -3.40 1.50
C ASP A 370 0.57 -2.53 0.54
N VAL A 371 1.21 -1.96 -0.48
CA VAL A 371 0.56 -1.21 -1.56
C VAL A 371 -0.23 -2.15 -2.49
N PHE A 372 0.15 -3.44 -2.58
CA PHE A 372 -0.42 -4.42 -3.50
C PHE A 372 -1.47 -5.33 -2.82
N GLY A 373 -2.68 -4.81 -2.64
CA GLY A 373 -3.78 -5.55 -2.00
C GLY A 373 -4.13 -6.89 -2.66
N ASP A 374 -4.03 -6.97 -3.99
CA ASP A 374 -4.33 -8.21 -4.73
C ASP A 374 -3.29 -9.31 -4.46
N GLU A 375 -2.01 -8.94 -4.30
CA GLU A 375 -0.94 -9.88 -3.97
C GLU A 375 -1.11 -10.42 -2.55
N LEU A 376 -1.42 -9.54 -1.58
CA LEU A 376 -1.74 -9.96 -0.22
C LEU A 376 -2.99 -10.86 -0.21
N ALA A 377 -4.07 -10.45 -0.86
CA ALA A 377 -5.30 -11.24 -0.96
C ALA A 377 -5.04 -12.62 -1.60
N ALA A 378 -4.24 -12.68 -2.65
CA ALA A 378 -3.85 -13.93 -3.29
C ALA A 378 -3.05 -14.85 -2.36
N ARG A 379 -2.08 -14.29 -1.63
CA ARG A 379 -1.31 -15.05 -0.64
C ARG A 379 -2.22 -15.60 0.46
N LEU A 380 -3.11 -14.78 1.01
CA LEU A 380 -4.07 -15.20 2.04
C LEU A 380 -5.06 -16.25 1.55
N ARG A 381 -5.49 -16.15 0.29
CA ARG A 381 -6.38 -17.12 -0.34
C ARG A 381 -5.72 -18.47 -0.49
N ASN A 382 -4.46 -18.48 -0.97
CA ASN A 382 -3.71 -19.67 -1.35
C ASN A 382 -2.90 -20.29 -0.20
N SER A 383 -2.82 -19.63 0.96
CA SER A 383 -2.18 -20.18 2.14
C SER A 383 -2.93 -21.41 2.64
N GLU A 384 -2.19 -22.46 3.01
CA GLU A 384 -2.75 -23.68 3.62
C GLU A 384 -3.48 -23.34 4.92
N GLU A 385 -2.85 -22.49 5.73
CA GLU A 385 -3.39 -22.01 7.00
C GLU A 385 -4.08 -20.66 6.84
N SER A 386 -5.12 -20.43 7.66
CA SER A 386 -5.84 -19.16 7.66
C SER A 386 -5.11 -18.12 8.50
N ALA A 387 -4.57 -17.09 7.86
CA ALA A 387 -3.96 -15.95 8.54
C ALA A 387 -4.94 -15.26 9.50
N ASN A 388 -4.41 -14.76 10.61
CA ASN A 388 -5.17 -14.16 11.69
C ASN A 388 -4.84 -12.68 11.91
N LEU A 389 -3.74 -12.23 11.34
CA LEU A 389 -3.27 -10.86 11.24
C LEU A 389 -2.26 -10.78 10.08
N PHE A 390 -1.89 -9.56 9.68
CA PHE A 390 -0.70 -9.34 8.88
C PHE A 390 0.27 -8.39 9.59
N ILE A 391 1.54 -8.52 9.26
CA ILE A 391 2.62 -7.71 9.82
C ILE A 391 3.33 -7.03 8.66
N ASN A 392 3.31 -5.70 8.67
CA ASN A 392 4.09 -4.89 7.75
C ASN A 392 5.35 -4.37 8.46
N MET A 393 6.50 -4.71 7.90
CA MET A 393 7.80 -4.28 8.38
C MET A 393 8.37 -3.29 7.38
N THR A 394 8.62 -2.05 7.79
CA THR A 394 8.86 -0.94 6.85
C THR A 394 10.02 -0.03 7.29
N ASN A 395 10.81 0.46 6.33
CA ASN A 395 11.74 1.56 6.53
C ASN A 395 11.39 2.75 5.62
N LEU A 396 10.91 3.84 6.22
CA LEU A 396 10.52 5.08 5.52
C LEU A 396 11.58 6.19 5.61
N ALA A 397 12.79 5.88 6.10
CA ALA A 397 13.87 6.86 6.18
C ALA A 397 14.25 7.43 4.80
N TRP A 398 13.91 6.70 3.72
CA TRP A 398 14.10 7.09 2.32
C TRP A 398 13.33 8.34 1.88
N PHE A 399 12.25 8.72 2.58
CA PHE A 399 11.31 9.75 2.08
C PHE A 399 11.19 10.97 2.98
N GLY A 400 12.05 11.07 4.01
CA GLY A 400 12.13 12.21 4.93
C GLY A 400 10.81 12.58 5.58
N ASP A 401 10.79 13.75 6.23
CA ASP A 401 9.56 14.29 6.82
C ASP A 401 8.62 14.82 5.73
N SER A 402 7.83 13.89 5.19
CA SER A 402 6.89 14.15 4.10
C SER A 402 5.55 13.45 4.35
N GLN A 403 4.71 13.42 3.32
CA GLN A 403 3.40 12.76 3.29
C GLN A 403 3.50 11.25 2.98
N ALA A 404 4.67 10.74 2.56
CA ALA A 404 4.84 9.32 2.23
C ALA A 404 4.45 8.37 3.39
N PRO A 405 4.86 8.62 4.66
CA PRO A 405 4.45 7.78 5.79
C PRO A 405 2.94 7.73 6.01
N THR A 406 2.26 8.87 5.84
CA THR A 406 0.80 8.98 6.02
C THR A 406 0.03 8.32 4.87
N GLN A 407 0.53 8.43 3.63
CA GLN A 407 -0.01 7.71 2.48
C GLN A 407 0.14 6.19 2.65
N GLN A 408 1.33 5.71 3.00
CA GLN A 408 1.54 4.27 3.20
C GLN A 408 0.73 3.71 4.38
N LEU A 409 0.56 4.48 5.47
CA LEU A 409 -0.32 4.08 6.56
C LEU A 409 -1.76 3.85 6.08
N ARG A 410 -2.30 4.75 5.24
CA ARG A 410 -3.65 4.57 4.66
C ARG A 410 -3.75 3.33 3.79
N LEU A 411 -2.69 2.99 3.04
CA LEU A 411 -2.64 1.74 2.29
C LEU A 411 -2.67 0.52 3.22
N SER A 412 -1.88 0.52 4.31
CA SER A 412 -1.96 -0.51 5.35
C SER A 412 -3.37 -0.61 5.97
N GLN A 413 -4.05 0.52 6.24
CA GLN A 413 -5.43 0.52 6.74
C GLN A 413 -6.42 -0.05 5.72
N LEU A 414 -6.23 0.27 4.44
CA LEU A 414 -7.02 -0.30 3.37
C LEU A 414 -6.83 -1.81 3.27
N ARG A 415 -5.60 -2.33 3.46
CA ARG A 415 -5.36 -3.79 3.54
C ARG A 415 -6.13 -4.45 4.70
N SER A 416 -6.21 -3.80 5.86
CA SER A 416 -7.03 -4.29 6.97
C SER A 416 -8.52 -4.33 6.61
N LEU A 417 -9.07 -3.25 6.04
CA LEU A 417 -10.45 -3.21 5.57
C LEU A 417 -10.75 -4.31 4.54
N GLU A 418 -9.88 -4.46 3.55
CA GLU A 418 -10.01 -5.44 2.47
C GLU A 418 -10.02 -6.88 2.96
N THR A 419 -9.17 -7.19 3.94
CA THR A 419 -8.97 -8.55 4.44
C THR A 419 -9.84 -8.89 5.65
N GLY A 420 -10.38 -7.87 6.34
CA GLY A 420 -11.04 -8.03 7.63
C GLY A 420 -10.09 -8.52 8.74
N LEU A 421 -8.78 -8.33 8.56
CA LEU A 421 -7.75 -8.75 9.51
C LEU A 421 -7.06 -7.55 10.14
N PRO A 422 -6.73 -7.63 11.45
CA PRO A 422 -5.93 -6.61 12.10
C PRO A 422 -4.48 -6.64 11.60
N ALA A 423 -3.76 -5.53 11.80
CA ALA A 423 -2.39 -5.38 11.33
C ALA A 423 -1.44 -4.85 12.40
N LEU A 424 -0.19 -5.32 12.34
CA LEU A 424 0.92 -4.71 13.04
C LEU A 424 1.83 -4.03 12.02
N ARG A 425 2.08 -2.73 12.18
CA ARG A 425 2.94 -1.96 11.29
C ARG A 425 4.15 -1.46 12.08
N ALA A 426 5.29 -2.11 11.93
CA ALA A 426 6.55 -1.74 12.57
C ALA A 426 7.41 -0.93 11.59
N THR A 427 7.74 0.31 11.95
CA THR A 427 8.51 1.20 11.06
C THR A 427 9.80 1.69 11.71
N ASN A 428 10.82 2.01 10.90
CA ASN A 428 12.06 2.63 11.42
C ASN A 428 11.83 4.11 11.80
N THR A 429 11.38 4.93 10.86
CA THR A 429 11.16 6.39 11.04
C THR A 429 9.72 6.83 10.74
N GLY A 430 8.89 5.92 10.25
CA GLY A 430 7.51 6.21 9.84
C GLY A 430 6.53 6.21 11.00
N ILE A 431 5.23 6.10 10.69
CA ILE A 431 4.19 5.90 11.71
C ILE A 431 4.11 4.40 12.02
N THR A 432 4.59 4.02 13.20
CA THR A 432 4.40 2.67 13.75
C THR A 432 3.01 2.57 14.38
N ALA A 433 2.22 1.57 14.00
CA ALA A 433 0.82 1.50 14.39
C ALA A 433 0.30 0.07 14.54
N VAL A 434 -0.74 -0.07 15.35
CA VAL A 434 -1.59 -1.26 15.43
C VAL A 434 -2.95 -0.93 14.84
N LEU A 435 -3.38 -1.71 13.87
CA LEU A 435 -4.62 -1.50 13.13
C LEU A 435 -5.65 -2.59 13.46
N GLY A 436 -6.91 -2.18 13.64
CA GLY A 436 -8.03 -3.09 13.78
C GLY A 436 -8.42 -3.75 12.44
N PRO A 437 -9.30 -4.76 12.47
CA PRO A 437 -9.79 -5.41 11.25
C PRO A 437 -10.64 -4.48 10.36
N ASP A 438 -11.07 -3.34 10.89
CA ASP A 438 -11.81 -2.29 10.20
C ASP A 438 -10.90 -1.14 9.72
N GLY A 439 -9.58 -1.34 9.75
CA GLY A 439 -8.60 -0.34 9.33
C GLY A 439 -8.46 0.85 10.29
N LYS A 440 -9.11 0.85 11.45
CA LYS A 440 -8.90 1.90 12.45
C LYS A 440 -7.56 1.75 13.17
N ILE A 441 -6.93 2.87 13.50
CA ILE A 441 -5.73 2.91 14.32
C ILE A 441 -6.14 2.68 15.78
N LEU A 442 -5.61 1.62 16.39
CA LEU A 442 -5.87 1.27 17.79
C LEU A 442 -4.80 1.86 18.72
N ALA A 443 -3.56 1.94 18.25
CA ALA A 443 -2.44 2.57 18.93
C ALA A 443 -1.37 2.97 17.90
N GLU A 444 -0.62 4.04 18.15
CA GLU A 444 0.44 4.50 17.25
C GLU A 444 1.60 5.19 17.98
N LEU A 445 2.76 5.23 17.32
CA LEU A 445 3.87 6.13 17.63
C LEU A 445 4.01 7.16 16.51
N PRO A 446 4.32 8.43 16.84
CA PRO A 446 4.58 9.44 15.84
C PRO A 446 5.86 9.14 15.05
N LYS A 447 5.88 9.54 13.78
CA LYS A 447 7.06 9.49 12.91
C LYS A 447 8.24 10.28 13.48
N PHE A 448 9.46 9.90 13.10
CA PHE A 448 10.73 10.50 13.53
C PHE A 448 11.00 10.52 15.04
N THR A 449 10.43 9.56 15.78
CA THR A 449 10.72 9.37 17.21
C THR A 449 11.31 7.98 17.45
N GLN A 450 12.22 7.83 18.41
CA GLN A 450 12.67 6.51 18.85
C GLN A 450 11.77 6.03 19.99
N GLY A 451 11.23 4.82 19.91
CA GLY A 451 10.27 4.33 20.90
C GLY A 451 9.82 2.89 20.67
N ILE A 452 9.02 2.38 21.61
CA ILE A 452 8.44 1.03 21.55
C ILE A 452 6.94 1.15 21.78
N LEU A 453 6.14 0.70 20.80
CA LEU A 453 4.69 0.67 20.91
C LEU A 453 4.28 -0.61 21.62
N LYS A 454 3.89 -0.51 22.90
CA LYS A 454 3.45 -1.64 23.72
C LYS A 454 1.93 -1.67 23.79
N THR A 455 1.30 -2.75 23.34
CA THR A 455 -0.16 -2.89 23.40
C THR A 455 -0.60 -4.36 23.31
N SER A 456 -1.91 -4.61 23.28
CA SER A 456 -2.48 -5.92 22.94
C SER A 456 -3.38 -5.82 21.72
N ILE A 457 -3.46 -6.91 20.97
CA ILE A 457 -4.27 -6.99 19.74
C ILE A 457 -5.12 -8.26 19.74
N GLN A 458 -6.41 -8.12 19.42
CA GLN A 458 -7.29 -9.26 19.17
C GLN A 458 -7.09 -9.74 17.73
N THR A 459 -6.71 -11.01 17.53
CA THR A 459 -6.60 -11.60 16.19
C THR A 459 -7.95 -12.08 15.67
N TYR A 460 -8.06 -12.26 14.34
CA TYR A 460 -9.32 -12.59 13.67
C TYR A 460 -9.19 -13.84 12.80
N SER A 461 -10.30 -14.43 12.39
CA SER A 461 -10.36 -15.56 11.46
C SER A 461 -11.55 -15.41 10.52
N GLY A 462 -11.38 -15.90 9.30
CA GLY A 462 -12.33 -15.77 8.19
C GLY A 462 -11.65 -15.22 6.95
N LYS A 463 -12.36 -15.24 5.82
CA LYS A 463 -11.93 -14.64 4.56
C LYS A 463 -13.04 -13.73 4.05
N THR A 464 -12.71 -12.50 3.70
CA THR A 464 -13.65 -11.59 3.03
C THR A 464 -13.89 -12.05 1.59
N PRO A 465 -15.00 -11.63 0.95
CA PRO A 465 -15.21 -11.86 -0.47
C PRO A 465 -14.03 -11.37 -1.33
N TYR A 466 -13.43 -10.24 -0.97
CA TYR A 466 -12.25 -9.73 -1.65
C TYR A 466 -11.05 -10.67 -1.54
N VAL A 467 -10.78 -11.27 -0.38
CA VAL A 467 -9.71 -12.29 -0.28
C VAL A 467 -10.01 -13.49 -1.19
N ILE A 468 -11.27 -13.93 -1.25
CA ILE A 468 -11.69 -15.10 -2.03
C ILE A 468 -11.60 -14.86 -3.54
N TRP A 469 -12.06 -13.70 -4.03
CA TRP A 469 -12.18 -13.44 -5.48
C TRP A 469 -11.17 -12.43 -6.03
N GLY A 470 -10.42 -11.74 -5.17
CA GLY A 470 -9.54 -10.64 -5.54
C GLY A 470 -10.29 -9.55 -6.30
N ASN A 471 -9.64 -8.96 -7.30
CA ASN A 471 -10.23 -7.93 -8.15
C ASN A 471 -11.21 -8.47 -9.22
N ILE A 472 -11.38 -9.79 -9.37
CA ILE A 472 -12.17 -10.38 -10.47
C ILE A 472 -13.60 -9.80 -10.56
N PRO A 473 -14.39 -9.64 -9.48
CA PRO A 473 -15.77 -9.17 -9.60
C PRO A 473 -15.85 -7.75 -10.15
N ILE A 474 -15.04 -6.82 -9.64
CA ILE A 474 -15.08 -5.42 -10.06
C ILE A 474 -14.49 -5.23 -11.46
N LEU A 475 -13.45 -6.00 -11.83
CA LEU A 475 -12.90 -6.00 -13.17
C LEU A 475 -13.89 -6.58 -14.19
N SER A 476 -14.60 -7.66 -13.83
CA SER A 476 -15.61 -8.26 -14.71
C SER A 476 -16.77 -7.30 -14.97
N LEU A 477 -17.26 -6.64 -13.93
CA LEU A 477 -18.27 -5.57 -14.05
C LEU A 477 -17.77 -4.44 -14.94
N SER A 478 -16.53 -3.97 -14.71
CA SER A 478 -15.95 -2.87 -15.48
C SER A 478 -15.78 -3.24 -16.96
N CYS A 479 -15.27 -4.42 -17.26
CA CYS A 479 -15.15 -4.94 -18.62
C CYS A 479 -16.52 -5.02 -19.31
N LEU A 480 -17.54 -5.57 -18.63
CA LEU A 480 -18.89 -5.66 -19.16
C LEU A 480 -19.46 -4.27 -19.49
N LEU A 481 -19.32 -3.30 -18.58
CA LEU A 481 -19.79 -1.92 -18.79
C LEU A 481 -19.09 -1.26 -19.99
N LEU A 482 -17.78 -1.44 -20.13
CA LEU A 482 -17.01 -0.90 -21.25
C LEU A 482 -17.43 -1.53 -22.59
N ILE A 483 -17.61 -2.85 -22.64
CA ILE A 483 -18.09 -3.57 -23.83
C ILE A 483 -19.50 -3.08 -24.23
N LEU A 484 -20.42 -2.98 -23.27
CA LEU A 484 -21.78 -2.49 -23.52
C LEU A 484 -21.79 -1.04 -24.02
N GLY A 485 -20.92 -0.19 -23.46
CA GLY A 485 -20.71 1.18 -23.92
C GLY A 485 -20.27 1.23 -25.37
N PHE A 486 -19.26 0.42 -25.73
CA PHE A 486 -18.73 0.35 -27.08
C PHE A 486 -19.75 -0.16 -28.11
N ILE A 487 -20.49 -1.23 -27.79
CA ILE A 487 -21.53 -1.78 -28.67
C ILE A 487 -22.62 -0.74 -28.93
N ARG A 488 -23.06 -0.02 -27.89
CA ARG A 488 -24.11 1.00 -28.04
C ARG A 488 -23.63 2.23 -28.80
N GLN A 489 -22.36 2.61 -28.68
CA GLN A 489 -21.78 3.71 -29.46
C GLN A 489 -21.75 3.40 -30.95
N ARG A 490 -21.57 2.14 -31.36
CA ARG A 490 -21.60 1.74 -32.78
C ARG A 490 -23.01 1.68 -33.39
N ARG A 491 -24.06 1.67 -32.56
CA ARG A 491 -25.47 1.59 -33.00
C ARG A 491 -26.14 2.97 -33.14
N ILE A 492 -25.45 4.03 -32.73
CA ILE A 492 -25.85 5.45 -32.83
C ILE A 492 -24.98 6.06 -33.91
#